data_AF-A0A5S4H1M2-F1
#
_entry.id   AF-A0A5S4H1M2-F1
#
_cell.length_a   1.000
_cell.length_b   1.000
_cell.length_c   1.000
_cell.angle_alpha   90.00
_cell.angle_beta   90.00
_cell.angle_gamma   90.00
#
_symmetry.space_group_name_H-M   'P 1'
#
loop_
_entity.id
_entity.type
_entity.pdbx_description
1 polymer ?
#
loop_
_entity_poly.entity_id
_entity_poly.type
_entity_poly.pdbx_seq_one_letter_code
_entity_poly.pdbx_strand_id
1 'polypeptide(L)'
;MSRAARSTSSSMRSISASLIRLPARPTLGDHPRGPGLVARRPTRNTLDDGYLTTAPVRTYRPNGYGLWQVLGNVWEWCADWSDPGYYDRSPSGNPRGPAAGAARVLRGGSYLCHDSCCNRYRVAARSANTPDSAMGNAGFRTAGDTVGDTAGDMAAAAR
;
A
#
# COMPACT_ATOMS: atom_id res chain seq x y z
N MET A 1 1.89 -36.97 31.92
CA MET A 1 1.65 -35.55 32.24
C MET A 1 1.85 -34.73 30.97
N SER A 2 0.77 -34.46 30.24
CA SER A 2 0.80 -33.82 28.92
C SER A 2 0.78 -32.30 29.07
N ARG A 3 1.81 -31.61 28.58
CA ARG A 3 1.81 -30.14 28.45
C ARG A 3 1.01 -29.79 27.19
N ALA A 4 -0.19 -29.26 27.40
CA ALA A 4 -0.98 -28.65 26.33
C ALA A 4 -0.21 -27.45 25.75
N ALA A 5 0.18 -27.56 24.48
CA ALA A 5 0.68 -26.46 23.69
C ALA A 5 -0.47 -25.45 23.51
N ARG A 6 -0.35 -24.28 24.15
CA ARG A 6 -1.24 -23.15 23.92
C ARG A 6 -1.04 -22.68 22.48
N SER A 7 -1.98 -23.05 21.62
CA SER A 7 -2.18 -22.48 20.29
C SER A 7 -2.40 -20.97 20.46
N THR A 8 -1.36 -20.19 20.20
CA THR A 8 -1.50 -18.74 20.04
C THR A 8 -1.90 -18.52 18.59
N SER A 9 -3.21 -18.31 18.41
CA SER A 9 -3.80 -17.90 17.14
C SER A 9 -3.10 -16.62 16.65
N SER A 10 -2.22 -16.77 15.66
CA SER A 10 -1.60 -15.65 14.95
C SER A 10 -2.67 -15.02 14.07
N SER A 11 -3.41 -14.06 14.64
CA SER A 11 -4.37 -13.25 13.91
C SER A 11 -3.59 -12.42 12.88
N MET A 12 -3.83 -12.70 11.60
CA MET A 12 -3.35 -11.93 10.45
C MET A 12 -3.81 -10.48 10.58
N ARG A 13 -2.96 -9.63 11.18
CA ARG A 13 -3.18 -8.18 11.28
C ARG A 13 -2.44 -7.54 10.11
N SER A 14 -3.21 -7.24 9.08
CA SER A 14 -2.71 -6.62 7.84
C SER A 14 -2.59 -5.10 8.02
N ILE A 15 -1.70 -4.49 7.25
CA ILE A 15 -1.24 -3.10 7.39
C ILE A 15 -2.43 -2.14 7.42
N SER A 16 -2.65 -1.52 8.59
CA SER A 16 -3.28 -0.20 8.68
C SER A 16 -2.31 0.82 8.11
N ALA A 17 -2.80 1.72 7.27
CA ALA A 17 -2.04 2.68 6.48
C ALA A 17 -1.29 3.79 7.26
N SER A 18 -0.87 3.53 8.50
CA SER A 18 -0.42 4.55 9.46
C SER A 18 1.09 4.81 9.52
N LEU A 19 1.93 4.11 8.75
CA LEU A 19 3.40 4.15 8.92
C LEU A 19 4.23 4.42 7.65
N ILE A 20 3.71 5.19 6.68
CA ILE A 20 4.53 5.71 5.58
C ILE A 20 4.55 7.23 5.65
N ARG A 21 5.41 7.81 6.49
CA ARG A 21 5.64 9.26 6.53
C ARG A 21 7.12 9.60 6.70
N LEU A 22 7.86 9.72 5.58
CA LEU A 22 9.20 10.30 5.53
C LEU A 22 9.53 10.83 4.12
N PRO A 23 10.56 11.69 4.00
CA PRO A 23 10.45 13.07 3.53
C PRO A 23 10.19 13.18 2.01
N ALA A 24 9.53 14.28 1.64
CA ALA A 24 9.46 14.72 0.25
C ALA A 24 10.87 14.95 -0.31
N ARG A 25 11.15 14.44 -1.52
CA ARG A 25 12.02 15.00 -2.61
C ARG A 25 12.42 13.91 -3.62
N PRO A 26 12.90 14.26 -4.84
CA PRO A 26 12.88 15.53 -5.54
C PRO A 26 11.93 15.50 -6.76
N THR A 27 11.55 16.68 -7.24
CA THR A 27 10.83 16.88 -8.51
C THR A 27 11.60 16.28 -9.67
N LEU A 28 11.14 15.15 -10.22
CA LEU A 28 11.53 14.72 -11.55
C LEU A 28 10.77 15.60 -12.56
N GLY A 29 11.50 16.56 -13.14
CA GLY A 29 11.19 17.28 -14.38
C GLY A 29 9.78 17.86 -14.52
N ASP A 30 9.68 19.19 -14.42
CA ASP A 30 8.54 19.93 -14.95
C ASP A 30 8.25 19.51 -16.40
N HIS A 31 7.08 18.92 -16.62
CA HIS A 31 6.44 18.88 -17.94
C HIS A 31 5.27 19.85 -17.91
N PRO A 32 5.22 20.82 -18.85
CA PRO A 32 4.20 21.86 -18.84
C PRO A 32 2.83 21.21 -19.07
N ARG A 33 1.95 21.34 -18.08
CA ARG A 33 0.55 20.90 -18.18
C ARG A 33 -0.26 21.92 -18.98
N GLY A 34 -0.20 21.81 -20.31
CA GLY A 34 -1.14 22.48 -21.21
C GLY A 34 -2.49 21.75 -21.24
N PRO A 35 -3.64 22.45 -21.36
CA PRO A 35 -4.94 21.82 -21.45
C PRO A 35 -5.12 21.23 -22.86
N GLY A 36 -5.35 19.91 -22.96
CA GLY A 36 -5.75 19.28 -24.24
C GLY A 36 -5.12 17.93 -24.59
N LEU A 37 -4.16 17.39 -23.83
CA LEU A 37 -3.70 16.03 -24.10
C LEU A 37 -4.69 15.00 -23.57
N VAL A 38 -5.43 14.36 -24.47
CA VAL A 38 -5.90 13.00 -24.23
C VAL A 38 -4.67 12.19 -23.87
N ALA A 39 -4.63 11.66 -22.65
CA ALA A 39 -3.50 10.88 -22.16
C ALA A 39 -3.23 9.71 -23.11
N ARG A 40 -2.23 9.86 -23.99
CA ARG A 40 -1.85 8.79 -24.90
C ARG A 40 -1.28 7.66 -24.06
N ARG A 41 -1.94 6.50 -24.07
CA ARG A 41 -1.44 5.30 -23.39
C ARG A 41 -0.05 4.98 -23.93
N PRO A 42 0.93 4.63 -23.08
CA PRO A 42 2.24 4.21 -23.57
C PRO A 42 2.05 3.00 -24.49
N THR A 43 2.60 3.09 -25.71
CA THR A 43 2.55 2.03 -26.72
C THR A 43 3.76 1.11 -26.67
N ARG A 44 4.81 1.50 -25.93
CA ARG A 44 6.08 0.80 -25.80
C ARG A 44 6.61 0.92 -24.38
N ASN A 45 7.11 -0.18 -23.81
CA ASN A 45 7.93 -0.17 -22.61
C ASN A 45 9.41 -0.10 -23.04
N THR A 46 10.16 0.88 -22.53
CA THR A 46 11.58 1.11 -22.85
C THR A 46 12.53 0.20 -22.07
N LEU A 47 12.07 -0.43 -20.99
CA LEU A 47 12.87 -1.20 -20.03
C LEU A 47 13.96 -0.37 -19.34
N ASP A 48 13.75 0.93 -19.15
CA ASP A 48 14.73 1.81 -18.49
C ASP A 48 15.02 1.41 -17.04
N ASP A 49 14.06 0.74 -16.39
CA ASP A 49 14.20 0.16 -15.05
C ASP A 49 14.78 -1.27 -15.06
N GLY A 50 14.94 -1.87 -16.25
CA GLY A 50 15.47 -3.21 -16.44
C GLY A 50 14.46 -4.35 -16.31
N TYR A 51 13.17 -4.07 -16.06
CA TYR A 51 12.16 -5.11 -15.84
C TYR A 51 10.87 -4.84 -16.63
N LEU A 52 10.49 -5.78 -17.49
CA LEU A 52 9.21 -5.73 -18.21
C LEU A 52 8.02 -5.99 -17.28
N THR A 53 8.25 -6.81 -16.25
CA THR A 53 7.25 -7.29 -15.30
C THR A 53 7.77 -7.06 -13.88
N THR A 54 7.54 -8.01 -12.97
CA THR A 54 8.01 -7.88 -11.59
C THR A 54 9.53 -7.96 -11.49
N ALA A 55 10.09 -7.11 -10.64
CA ALA A 55 11.49 -7.18 -10.26
C ALA A 55 11.63 -8.01 -8.96
N PRO A 56 12.78 -8.69 -8.74
CA PRO A 56 13.10 -9.28 -7.44
C PRO A 56 12.95 -8.27 -6.30
N VAL A 57 12.46 -8.71 -5.13
CA VAL A 57 12.02 -7.81 -4.03
C VAL A 57 13.12 -6.84 -3.55
N ARG A 58 14.40 -7.21 -3.68
CA ARG A 58 15.55 -6.41 -3.24
C ARG A 58 16.42 -5.86 -4.37
N THR A 59 15.79 -5.49 -5.50
CA THR A 59 16.49 -4.88 -6.64
C THR A 59 16.88 -3.43 -6.39
N TYR A 60 15.95 -2.58 -5.94
CA TYR A 60 16.17 -1.14 -5.78
C TYR A 60 16.42 -0.75 -4.34
N ARG A 61 17.17 0.33 -4.12
CA ARG A 61 17.54 0.82 -2.77
C ARG A 61 16.32 0.93 -1.84
N PRO A 62 16.43 0.51 -0.57
CA PRO A 62 15.34 0.66 0.39
C PRO A 62 15.15 2.13 0.79
N ASN A 63 13.97 2.45 1.31
CA ASN A 63 13.72 3.77 1.91
C ASN A 63 14.41 3.92 3.28
N GLY A 64 14.29 5.10 3.91
CA GLY A 64 14.89 5.38 5.22
C GLY A 64 14.42 4.50 6.39
N TYR A 65 13.38 3.68 6.17
CA TYR A 65 12.88 2.69 7.13
C TYR A 65 13.36 1.26 6.83
N GLY A 66 14.22 1.08 5.84
CA GLY A 66 14.67 -0.25 5.42
C GLY A 66 13.65 -1.04 4.59
N LEU A 67 12.55 -0.39 4.15
CA LEU A 67 11.53 -1.04 3.32
C LEU A 67 11.91 -0.97 1.84
N TRP A 68 11.79 -2.12 1.18
CA TRP A 68 12.09 -2.28 -0.24
C TRP A 68 10.82 -2.16 -1.07
N GLN A 69 10.96 -1.57 -2.27
CA GLN A 69 9.93 -1.51 -3.31
C GLN A 69 8.52 -1.22 -2.79
N VAL A 70 8.40 -0.16 -1.97
CA VAL A 70 7.11 0.32 -1.47
C VAL A 70 6.29 1.02 -2.57
N LEU A 71 6.98 1.46 -3.63
CA LEU A 71 6.39 2.10 -4.80
C LEU A 71 6.80 1.30 -6.04
N GLY A 72 5.84 0.99 -6.91
CA GLY A 72 6.05 0.17 -8.10
C GLY A 72 6.11 -1.33 -7.81
N ASN A 73 6.65 -2.09 -8.75
CA ASN A 73 6.62 -3.56 -8.75
C ASN A 73 5.18 -4.11 -8.74
N VAL A 74 4.54 -4.25 -7.58
CA VAL A 74 3.15 -4.72 -7.48
C VAL A 74 2.33 -3.82 -6.59
N TRP A 75 1.04 -3.74 -6.90
CA TRP A 75 0.06 -3.18 -5.98
C TRP A 75 0.02 -4.01 -4.71
N GLU A 76 -0.17 -3.37 -3.57
CA GLU A 76 -0.21 -4.07 -2.29
C GLU A 76 -1.56 -3.89 -1.62
N TRP A 77 -2.18 -5.02 -1.28
CA TRP A 77 -3.43 -5.07 -0.51
C TRP A 77 -3.21 -4.57 0.92
N CYS A 78 -4.12 -3.70 1.37
CA CYS A 78 -4.22 -3.27 2.76
C CYS A 78 -5.47 -3.86 3.43
N ALA A 79 -5.44 -3.95 4.76
CA ALA A 79 -6.58 -4.42 5.54
C ALA A 79 -7.78 -3.48 5.41
N ASP A 80 -7.54 -2.18 5.25
CA ASP A 80 -8.56 -1.15 5.30
C ASP A 80 -9.62 -1.33 4.19
N TRP A 81 -10.87 -1.08 4.55
CA TRP A 81 -11.92 -0.83 3.57
C TRP A 81 -11.72 0.54 2.91
N SER A 82 -11.98 0.61 1.61
CA SER A 82 -11.90 1.85 0.84
C SER A 82 -13.15 2.70 1.07
N ASP A 83 -12.92 3.94 1.46
CA ASP A 83 -13.94 4.94 1.71
C ASP A 83 -13.34 6.32 1.39
N PRO A 84 -13.79 6.99 0.32
CA PRO A 84 -13.24 8.27 -0.12
C PRO A 84 -13.33 9.38 0.94
N GLY A 85 -14.34 9.35 1.81
CA GLY A 85 -14.56 10.37 2.84
C GLY A 85 -13.94 10.01 4.20
N TYR A 86 -13.31 8.84 4.34
CA TYR A 86 -12.82 8.37 5.65
C TYR A 86 -11.82 9.34 6.28
N TYR A 87 -10.96 9.97 5.48
CA TYR A 87 -9.93 10.87 5.99
C TYR A 87 -10.49 12.13 6.65
N ASP A 88 -11.68 12.60 6.25
CA ASP A 88 -12.32 13.77 6.85
C ASP A 88 -12.80 13.51 8.30
N ARG A 89 -12.96 12.22 8.64
CA ARG A 89 -13.47 11.76 9.94
C ARG A 89 -12.54 10.75 10.63
N SER A 90 -11.32 10.59 10.11
CA SER A 90 -10.38 9.61 10.62
C SER A 90 -9.90 10.03 12.01
N PRO A 91 -9.87 9.12 13.01
CA PRO A 91 -9.25 9.42 14.28
C PRO A 91 -7.75 9.71 14.08
N SER A 92 -7.19 10.52 14.99
CA SER A 92 -5.76 10.75 15.08
C SER A 92 -5.08 9.55 15.75
N GLY A 93 -4.07 8.98 15.10
CA GLY A 93 -3.29 7.87 15.65
C GLY A 93 -3.87 6.50 15.27
N ASN A 94 -3.11 5.75 14.48
CA ASN A 94 -3.40 4.39 14.02
C ASN A 94 -4.87 4.09 13.61
N PRO A 95 -5.47 4.86 12.69
CA PRO A 95 -6.81 4.57 12.19
C PRO A 95 -6.90 3.18 11.55
N ARG A 96 -7.89 2.37 11.93
CA ARG A 96 -8.10 1.03 11.37
C ARG A 96 -8.91 1.00 10.08
N GLY A 97 -9.27 2.17 9.55
CA GLY A 97 -10.20 2.29 8.44
C GLY A 97 -11.67 2.16 8.87
N PRO A 98 -12.61 2.20 7.91
CA PRO A 98 -14.02 1.88 8.14
C PRO A 98 -14.20 0.44 8.60
N ALA A 99 -15.27 0.14 9.34
CA ALA A 99 -15.57 -1.23 9.80
C ALA A 99 -16.02 -2.16 8.65
N ALA A 100 -16.67 -1.60 7.62
CA ALA A 100 -17.21 -2.33 6.48
C ALA A 100 -17.01 -1.53 5.19
N GLY A 101 -17.05 -2.22 4.04
CA GLY A 101 -16.98 -1.61 2.73
C GLY A 101 -17.12 -2.65 1.62
N ALA A 102 -17.17 -2.17 0.37
CA ALA A 102 -17.29 -3.03 -0.81
C ALA A 102 -15.93 -3.42 -1.43
N ALA A 103 -14.89 -2.64 -1.16
CA ALA A 103 -13.57 -2.80 -1.77
C ALA A 103 -12.45 -2.55 -0.74
N ARG A 104 -11.35 -3.29 -0.83
CA ARG A 104 -10.16 -3.10 0.01
C ARG A 104 -9.19 -2.15 -0.65
N VAL A 105 -8.42 -1.44 0.18
CA VAL A 105 -7.44 -0.45 -0.29
C VAL A 105 -6.23 -1.16 -0.92
N LEU A 106 -5.73 -0.56 -2.01
CA LEU A 106 -4.50 -0.91 -2.70
C LEU A 106 -3.53 0.28 -2.69
N ARG A 107 -2.25 0.01 -2.46
CA ARG A 107 -1.18 1.02 -2.35
C ARG A 107 0.04 0.66 -3.18
N GLY A 108 0.93 1.63 -3.39
CA GLY A 108 2.25 1.45 -4.00
C GLY A 108 2.30 1.55 -5.53
N GLY A 109 1.20 1.28 -6.24
CA GLY A 109 1.25 1.16 -7.69
C GLY A 109 1.94 -0.14 -8.13
N SER A 110 2.10 -0.36 -9.43
CA SER A 110 2.73 -1.58 -9.98
C SER A 110 3.58 -1.27 -11.20
N TYR A 111 4.27 -2.28 -11.76
CA TYR A 111 5.06 -2.20 -13.00
C TYR A 111 4.25 -1.74 -14.23
N LEU A 112 2.91 -1.70 -14.13
CA LEU A 112 2.03 -1.18 -15.19
C LEU A 112 1.69 0.31 -15.03
N CYS A 113 2.14 0.96 -13.96
CA CYS A 113 1.87 2.37 -13.72
C CYS A 113 2.76 3.25 -14.61
N HIS A 114 2.16 4.26 -15.25
CA HIS A 114 2.83 5.20 -16.14
C HIS A 114 2.17 6.57 -16.01
N ASP A 115 2.94 7.64 -16.18
CA ASP A 115 2.48 9.03 -15.96
C ASP A 115 1.22 9.39 -16.72
N SER A 116 1.06 8.86 -17.93
CA SER A 116 -0.12 9.14 -18.75
C SER A 116 -1.39 8.42 -18.29
N CYS A 117 -1.32 7.21 -17.74
CA CYS A 117 -2.53 6.43 -17.44
C CYS A 117 -2.75 6.14 -15.96
N CYS A 118 -1.70 6.05 -15.16
CA CYS A 118 -1.76 5.72 -13.75
C CYS A 118 -0.52 6.25 -13.02
N ASN A 119 -0.61 7.46 -12.48
CA ASN A 119 0.42 8.06 -11.62
C ASN A 119 0.28 7.64 -10.14
N ARG A 120 -0.26 6.43 -9.90
CA ARG A 120 -0.57 5.96 -8.55
C ARG A 120 0.60 5.26 -7.85
N TYR A 121 1.81 5.33 -8.42
CA TYR A 121 3.06 5.07 -7.71
C TYR A 121 3.41 6.18 -6.69
N ARG A 122 2.65 7.29 -6.64
CA ARG A 122 2.81 8.32 -5.60
C ARG A 122 2.44 7.74 -4.23
N VAL A 123 3.23 8.06 -3.21
CA VAL A 123 3.02 7.61 -1.82
C VAL A 123 1.60 7.87 -1.30
N ALA A 124 1.01 9.02 -1.67
CA ALA A 124 -0.34 9.37 -1.23
C ALA A 124 -1.45 8.66 -2.04
N ALA A 125 -1.15 8.11 -3.22
CA ALA A 125 -2.17 7.56 -4.11
C ALA A 125 -2.80 6.29 -3.54
N ARG A 126 -4.12 6.21 -3.66
CA ARG A 126 -4.92 5.05 -3.28
C ARG A 126 -5.65 4.53 -4.50
N SER A 127 -5.77 3.21 -4.56
CA SER A 127 -6.76 2.53 -5.39
C SER A 127 -7.55 1.58 -4.49
N ALA A 128 -8.57 0.96 -5.04
CA ALA A 128 -9.33 -0.06 -4.34
C ALA A 128 -9.82 -1.10 -5.33
N ASN A 129 -10.04 -2.31 -4.85
CA ASN A 129 -10.66 -3.36 -5.63
C ASN A 129 -11.44 -4.32 -4.72
N THR A 130 -12.34 -5.11 -5.29
CA THR A 130 -13.15 -6.06 -4.52
C THR A 130 -12.25 -7.15 -3.91
N PRO A 131 -12.56 -7.65 -2.69
CA PRO A 131 -11.68 -8.57 -1.97
C PRO A 131 -11.44 -9.92 -2.68
N ASP A 132 -12.35 -10.31 -3.56
CA ASP A 132 -12.32 -11.51 -4.39
C ASP A 132 -11.52 -11.34 -5.69
N SER A 133 -11.07 -10.13 -6.00
CA SER A 133 -10.32 -9.87 -7.21
C SER A 133 -8.87 -10.34 -7.11
N ALA A 134 -8.41 -11.08 -8.12
CA ALA A 134 -7.01 -11.44 -8.30
C ALA A 134 -6.44 -10.68 -9.51
N MET A 135 -5.25 -10.10 -9.34
CA MET A 135 -4.55 -9.36 -10.40
C MET A 135 -3.09 -9.79 -10.45
N GLY A 136 -2.56 -10.09 -11.64
CA GLY A 136 -1.15 -10.50 -11.81
C GLY A 136 -0.10 -9.41 -11.51
N ASN A 137 -0.55 -8.21 -11.15
CA ASN A 137 0.27 -7.09 -10.71
C ASN A 137 -0.10 -6.62 -9.29
N ALA A 138 -0.76 -7.48 -8.51
CA ALA A 138 -1.08 -7.23 -7.10
C ALA A 138 -0.54 -8.36 -6.21
N GLY A 139 -0.03 -7.97 -5.06
CA GLY A 139 0.47 -8.82 -4.00
C GLY A 139 0.17 -8.21 -2.64
N PHE A 140 0.94 -8.58 -1.64
CA PHE A 140 0.78 -8.08 -0.28
C PHE A 140 2.12 -8.16 0.46
N ARG A 141 2.21 -7.41 1.56
CA ARG A 141 3.26 -7.55 2.55
C ARG A 141 2.60 -7.76 3.90
N THR A 142 3.26 -8.49 4.79
CA THR A 142 2.75 -8.73 6.13
C THR A 142 3.22 -7.60 7.06
N ALA A 143 2.39 -7.31 8.06
CA ALA A 143 2.79 -6.54 9.23
C ALA A 143 2.50 -7.36 10.48
N GLY A 144 3.18 -7.00 11.56
CA GLY A 144 2.98 -7.57 12.88
C GLY A 144 3.04 -6.47 13.91
N ASP A 145 2.17 -6.57 14.91
CA ASP A 145 2.18 -5.66 16.06
C ASP A 145 3.48 -5.85 16.83
N THR A 146 4.02 -4.76 17.36
CA THR A 146 5.08 -4.84 18.36
C THR A 146 4.46 -5.10 19.73
N VAL A 147 5.25 -5.62 20.68
CA VAL A 147 4.76 -5.97 22.04
C VAL A 147 4.04 -4.80 22.73
N GLY A 148 4.33 -3.55 22.37
CA GLY A 148 3.67 -2.35 22.90
C GLY A 148 2.30 -2.02 22.30
N ASP A 149 2.04 -2.44 21.05
CA ASP A 149 0.80 -2.07 20.33
C ASP A 149 -0.41 -2.89 20.85
N THR A 150 -0.18 -4.14 21.24
CA THR A 150 -1.20 -5.03 21.82
C THR A 150 -1.82 -4.47 23.10
N ALA A 151 -1.02 -3.75 23.91
CA ALA A 151 -1.48 -3.16 25.16
C ALA A 151 -2.45 -1.98 24.93
N GLY A 152 -2.19 -1.15 23.90
CA GLY A 152 -3.10 -0.08 23.49
C GLY A 152 -4.39 -0.60 22.89
N ASP A 153 -4.31 -1.69 22.13
CA ASP A 153 -5.45 -2.34 21.50
C ASP A 153 -6.41 -3.01 22.50
N MET A 154 -5.88 -3.66 23.55
CA MET A 154 -6.69 -4.23 24.64
C MET A 154 -7.43 -3.13 25.43
N ALA A 155 -6.81 -1.95 25.61
CA ALA A 155 -7.43 -0.83 26.29
C ALA A 155 -8.55 -0.16 25.46
N ALA A 156 -8.42 -0.15 24.13
CA ALA A 156 -9.44 0.40 23.23
C ALA A 156 -10.66 -0.52 23.02
N ALA A 157 -10.47 -1.84 23.10
CA ALA A 157 -11.55 -2.83 22.98
C ALA A 157 -12.39 -3.02 24.26
N ALA A 158 -11.96 -2.43 25.39
CA ALA A 158 -12.62 -2.52 26.69
C ALA A 158 -13.54 -1.32 27.02
N ARG A 159 -13.84 -0.47 26.02
CA ARG A 159 -14.76 0.67 26.10
C ARG A 159 -15.87 0.51 25.07
#